data_AF-A0A1Q9NRW2-F1
#
_entry.id   AF-A0A1Q9NRW2-F1
#
_cell.length_a   1.000
_cell.length_b   1.000
_cell.length_c   1.000
_cell.angle_alpha   90.00
_cell.angle_beta   90.00
_cell.angle_gamma   90.00
#
_symmetry.space_group_name_H-M   'P 1'
#
loop_
_entity.id
_entity.type
_entity.pdbx_description
1 polymer ?
#
loop_
_entity_poly.entity_id
_entity_poly.type
_entity_poly.pdbx_seq_one_letter_code
_entity_poly.pdbx_strand_id
1 'polypeptide(L)'
;MTINIILFNSSLELTKNLGSKKLQHPVFVNDSKRRKNRKAGELLLDISIHYSGMSPDDRTNRGRPDIIHQIMLQYHFSLFNSEAFRKNTSFNPLRLFIHTNQDLVFEVSPEWRVPVSYIRFRGLMEKLLLEGSIEQPPVKVRNLSIEQLLKDKIKPESIILWTEIGEKKFSNELENEKDYLSTDKETVWLIGGYQSGDTPKRIESLVDKKLQIANFSLPSWKVLGNLLAYLEQDL
;
A
#
# COMPACT_ATOMS: atom_id res chain seq x y z
N MET A 1 0.33 20.37 -6.72
CA MET A 1 0.83 19.62 -5.55
C MET A 1 1.08 18.21 -6.02
N THR A 2 2.13 17.57 -5.52
CA THR A 2 2.28 16.12 -5.68
C THR A 2 1.67 15.45 -4.45
N ILE A 3 0.65 14.61 -4.65
CA ILE A 3 0.09 13.79 -3.59
C ILE A 3 0.85 12.46 -3.56
N ASN A 4 1.45 12.17 -2.41
CA ASN A 4 2.12 10.92 -2.12
C ASN A 4 1.23 10.07 -1.23
N ILE A 5 0.64 9.02 -1.80
CA ILE A 5 -0.12 8.04 -1.05
C ILE A 5 0.88 7.04 -0.48
N ILE A 6 0.87 6.86 0.84
CA ILE A 6 1.71 5.87 1.53
C ILE A 6 0.81 4.89 2.26
N LEU A 7 0.89 3.62 1.86
CA LEU A 7 0.38 2.52 2.67
C LEU A 7 1.42 2.17 3.72
N PHE A 8 1.10 2.36 5.00
CA PHE A 8 2.03 2.02 6.08
C PHE A 8 1.71 0.67 6.72
N ASN A 9 2.73 0.00 7.25
CA ASN A 9 2.60 -1.32 7.89
C ASN A 9 1.95 -2.38 6.98
N SER A 10 2.18 -2.30 5.67
CA SER A 10 1.62 -3.23 4.70
C SER A 10 2.07 -4.67 4.93
N SER A 11 1.11 -5.59 4.89
CA SER A 11 1.41 -7.02 4.98
C SER A 11 1.77 -7.62 3.62
N LEU A 12 3.00 -7.35 3.19
CA LEU A 12 3.58 -7.88 1.96
C LEU A 12 4.94 -8.49 2.26
N GLU A 13 4.96 -9.81 2.44
CA GLU A 13 6.14 -10.50 2.95
C GLU A 13 6.21 -11.96 2.46
N LEU A 14 7.41 -12.52 2.48
CA LEU A 14 7.64 -13.92 2.14
C LEU A 14 7.40 -14.82 3.36
N THR A 15 6.92 -16.03 3.12
CA THR A 15 6.67 -17.04 4.17
C THR A 15 7.90 -17.39 5.01
N LYS A 16 9.15 -17.22 4.51
CA LYS A 16 10.38 -17.39 5.31
C LYS A 16 10.38 -16.58 6.61
N ASN A 17 9.66 -15.45 6.64
CA ASN A 17 9.54 -14.58 7.79
C ASN A 17 8.68 -15.16 8.93
N LEU A 18 8.00 -16.29 8.71
CA LEU A 18 7.34 -17.05 9.78
C LEU A 18 8.32 -17.91 10.59
N GLY A 19 9.54 -18.13 10.08
CA GLY A 19 10.53 -19.03 10.65
C GLY A 19 10.47 -20.45 10.05
N SER A 20 11.65 -21.07 9.95
CA SER A 20 11.86 -22.35 9.25
C SER A 20 11.02 -23.51 9.78
N LYS A 21 10.75 -23.55 11.09
CA LYS A 21 9.93 -24.61 11.71
C LYS A 21 8.49 -24.62 11.20
N LYS A 22 7.86 -23.44 11.05
CA LYS A 22 6.47 -23.33 10.57
C LYS A 22 6.34 -23.77 9.12
N LEU A 23 7.37 -23.55 8.28
CA LEU A 23 7.37 -23.92 6.87
C LEU A 23 7.30 -25.44 6.61
N GLN A 24 7.55 -26.27 7.62
CA GLN A 24 7.39 -27.72 7.53
C GLN A 24 5.90 -28.14 7.57
N HIS A 25 5.01 -27.24 7.98
CA HIS A 25 3.58 -27.52 8.05
C HIS A 25 3.03 -27.87 6.63
N PRO A 26 2.14 -28.88 6.50
CA PRO A 26 1.65 -29.35 5.20
C PRO A 26 1.07 -28.26 4.30
N VAL A 27 0.51 -27.18 4.87
CA VAL A 27 -0.06 -26.07 4.10
C VAL A 27 0.98 -25.39 3.19
N PHE A 28 2.19 -25.12 3.70
CA PHE A 28 3.26 -24.47 2.95
C PHE A 28 3.91 -25.44 1.96
N VAL A 29 4.07 -26.71 2.36
CA VAL A 29 4.60 -27.77 1.49
C VAL A 29 3.68 -28.02 0.30
N ASN A 30 2.37 -28.05 0.51
CA ASN A 30 1.40 -28.26 -0.54
C ASN A 30 1.27 -27.06 -1.47
N ASP A 31 1.29 -25.83 -0.94
CA ASP A 31 1.31 -24.63 -1.78
C ASP A 31 2.61 -24.56 -2.60
N SER A 32 3.77 -24.86 -2.00
CA SER A 32 5.04 -25.03 -2.72
C SER A 32 4.92 -25.97 -3.92
N LYS A 33 4.34 -27.17 -3.73
CA LYS A 33 4.10 -28.13 -4.81
C LYS A 33 3.20 -27.55 -5.91
N ARG A 34 2.08 -26.91 -5.55
CA ARG A 34 1.17 -26.23 -6.49
C ARG A 34 1.86 -25.10 -7.26
N ARG A 35 2.85 -24.46 -6.63
CA ARG A 35 3.66 -23.37 -7.18
C ARG A 35 4.91 -23.88 -7.89
N LYS A 36 4.81 -25.02 -8.58
CA LYS A 36 5.90 -25.65 -9.36
C LYS A 36 7.16 -25.92 -8.53
N ASN A 37 6.96 -26.41 -7.30
CA ASN A 37 8.04 -26.71 -6.34
C ASN A 37 8.94 -25.50 -6.02
N ARG A 38 8.41 -24.27 -6.07
CA ARG A 38 9.08 -23.10 -5.48
C ARG A 38 9.36 -23.36 -4.00
N LYS A 39 10.49 -22.87 -3.47
CA LYS A 39 10.83 -23.13 -2.07
C LYS A 39 9.75 -22.58 -1.15
N ALA A 40 9.36 -23.35 -0.13
CA ALA A 40 8.27 -23.00 0.77
C ALA A 40 8.45 -21.64 1.45
N GLY A 41 9.69 -21.16 1.65
CA GLY A 41 10.01 -19.85 2.23
C GLY A 41 10.03 -18.68 1.23
N GLU A 42 9.95 -18.96 -0.07
CA GLU A 42 9.96 -17.97 -1.17
C GLU A 42 8.54 -17.64 -1.67
N LEU A 43 7.51 -18.19 -1.00
CA LEU A 43 6.11 -17.96 -1.32
C LEU A 43 5.63 -16.66 -0.67
N LEU A 44 4.70 -15.96 -1.31
CA LEU A 44 4.05 -14.82 -0.67
C LEU A 44 3.16 -15.31 0.47
N LEU A 45 3.31 -14.73 1.66
CA LEU A 45 2.44 -15.05 2.79
C LEU A 45 1.02 -14.54 2.50
N ASP A 46 0.05 -15.44 2.54
CA ASP A 46 -1.37 -15.16 2.34
C ASP A 46 -2.18 -15.98 3.35
N ILE A 47 -2.91 -15.31 4.24
CA ILE A 47 -3.70 -15.95 5.29
C ILE A 47 -4.81 -16.82 4.71
N SER A 48 -5.37 -16.46 3.55
CA SER A 48 -6.42 -17.24 2.87
C SER A 48 -5.92 -18.61 2.43
N ILE A 49 -4.61 -18.76 2.27
CA ILE A 49 -3.95 -20.00 1.87
C ILE A 49 -3.29 -20.67 3.07
N HIS A 50 -2.59 -19.89 3.90
CA HIS A 50 -1.66 -20.39 4.91
C HIS A 50 -2.21 -20.43 6.34
N TYR A 51 -3.48 -20.07 6.56
CA TYR A 51 -4.13 -19.95 7.87
C TYR A 51 -3.73 -21.04 8.88
N SER A 52 -3.83 -22.32 8.47
CA SER A 52 -3.59 -23.48 9.34
C SER A 52 -2.15 -23.62 9.80
N GLY A 53 -1.18 -23.09 9.06
CA GLY A 53 0.25 -23.11 9.41
C GLY A 53 0.73 -21.88 10.16
N MET A 54 -0.13 -20.88 10.38
CA MET A 54 0.16 -19.63 11.06
C MET A 54 -0.24 -19.70 12.54
N SER A 55 0.53 -19.08 13.44
CA SER A 55 0.12 -18.93 14.86
C SER A 55 -0.97 -17.86 15.00
N PRO A 56 -1.72 -17.83 16.12
CA PRO A 56 -2.72 -16.77 16.37
C PRO A 56 -2.15 -15.36 16.16
N ASP A 57 -0.96 -15.08 16.66
CA ASP A 57 -0.31 -13.76 16.50
C ASP A 57 -0.01 -13.42 15.03
N ASP A 58 0.40 -14.40 14.21
CA ASP A 58 0.64 -14.17 12.79
C ASP A 58 -0.65 -13.79 12.07
N ARG A 59 -1.79 -14.38 12.49
CA ARG A 59 -3.09 -14.19 11.84
C ARG A 59 -3.67 -12.80 12.06
N THR A 60 -3.16 -12.03 13.03
CA THR A 60 -3.72 -10.72 13.39
C THR A 60 -3.32 -9.60 12.44
N ASN A 61 -2.11 -9.59 11.88
CA ASN A 61 -1.66 -8.51 10.99
C ASN A 61 -0.67 -8.96 9.91
N ARG A 62 -0.71 -10.24 9.52
CA ARG A 62 0.15 -10.79 8.47
C ARG A 62 -0.63 -11.55 7.40
N GLY A 63 -0.05 -11.64 6.21
CA GLY A 63 -0.59 -12.40 5.09
C GLY A 63 -1.82 -11.79 4.44
N ARG A 64 -1.90 -10.46 4.29
CA ARG A 64 -3.02 -9.79 3.60
C ARG A 64 -2.60 -9.01 2.36
N PRO A 65 -1.93 -9.67 1.40
CA PRO A 65 -1.50 -9.03 0.15
C PRO A 65 -2.70 -8.63 -0.75
N ASP A 66 -3.90 -9.16 -0.50
CA ASP A 66 -5.14 -8.78 -1.20
C ASP A 66 -5.50 -7.31 -0.98
N ILE A 67 -5.27 -6.75 0.22
CA ILE A 67 -5.50 -5.33 0.53
C ILE A 67 -4.64 -4.45 -0.39
N ILE A 68 -3.36 -4.83 -0.53
CA ILE A 68 -2.40 -4.12 -1.38
C ILE A 68 -2.79 -4.25 -2.85
N HIS A 69 -3.19 -5.45 -3.28
CA HIS A 69 -3.65 -5.68 -4.65
C HIS A 69 -4.84 -4.79 -5.02
N GLN A 70 -5.87 -4.73 -4.16
CA GLN A 70 -7.05 -3.91 -4.37
C GLN A 70 -6.72 -2.42 -4.45
N ILE A 71 -5.87 -1.92 -3.55
CA ILE A 71 -5.42 -0.53 -3.56
C ILE A 71 -4.64 -0.22 -4.83
N MET A 72 -3.71 -1.08 -5.22
CA MET A 72 -2.94 -0.89 -6.44
C MET A 72 -3.82 -0.83 -7.68
N LEU A 73 -4.87 -1.66 -7.75
CA LEU A 73 -5.83 -1.59 -8.84
C LEU A 73 -6.51 -0.21 -8.86
N GLN A 74 -7.05 0.25 -7.74
CA GLN A 74 -7.70 1.57 -7.69
C GLN A 74 -6.74 2.70 -8.05
N TYR A 75 -5.51 2.66 -7.54
CA TYR A 75 -4.48 3.63 -7.86
C TYR A 75 -4.18 3.67 -9.37
N HIS A 76 -3.93 2.52 -10.01
CA HIS A 76 -3.57 2.46 -11.43
C HIS A 76 -4.74 2.76 -12.37
N PHE A 77 -5.97 2.44 -11.96
CA PHE A 77 -7.18 2.68 -12.75
C PHE A 77 -7.88 4.00 -12.42
N SER A 78 -7.33 4.82 -11.51
CA SER A 78 -7.78 6.20 -11.30
C SER A 78 -7.59 7.05 -12.54
N LEU A 79 -8.46 8.05 -12.73
CA LEU A 79 -8.35 9.02 -13.83
C LEU A 79 -7.01 9.76 -13.77
N PHE A 80 -6.57 10.16 -12.57
CA PHE A 80 -5.30 10.89 -12.37
C PHE A 80 -4.05 10.12 -12.82
N ASN A 81 -4.05 8.79 -12.70
CA ASN A 81 -2.92 7.97 -13.13
C ASN A 81 -3.11 7.35 -14.51
N SER A 82 -4.27 7.55 -15.13
CA SER A 82 -4.52 7.12 -16.50
C SER A 82 -3.48 7.75 -17.44
N GLU A 83 -3.08 6.97 -18.44
CA GLU A 83 -2.09 7.43 -19.43
C GLU A 83 -2.58 8.67 -20.19
N ALA A 84 -3.88 8.73 -20.48
CA ALA A 84 -4.50 9.86 -21.18
C ALA A 84 -4.44 11.14 -20.34
N PHE A 85 -4.74 11.05 -19.04
CA PHE A 85 -4.64 12.20 -18.15
C PHE A 85 -3.19 12.68 -18.06
N ARG A 86 -2.25 11.78 -17.77
CA ARG A 86 -0.81 12.12 -17.65
C ARG A 86 -0.20 12.79 -18.88
N LYS A 87 -0.70 12.50 -20.09
CA LYS A 87 -0.18 13.09 -21.34
C LYS A 87 -0.79 14.44 -21.69
N ASN A 88 -2.02 14.70 -21.23
CA ASN A 88 -2.81 15.87 -21.65
C ASN A 88 -2.93 16.94 -20.57
N THR A 89 -2.20 16.79 -19.46
CA THR A 89 -2.24 17.72 -18.35
C THR A 89 -0.85 18.09 -17.86
N SER A 90 -0.74 19.28 -17.25
CA SER A 90 0.47 19.70 -16.52
C SER A 90 0.46 19.23 -15.06
N PHE A 91 -0.60 18.55 -14.59
CA PHE A 91 -0.65 17.97 -13.24
C PHE A 91 0.32 16.79 -13.09
N ASN A 92 1.02 16.77 -11.95
CA ASN A 92 1.82 15.62 -11.55
C ASN A 92 0.92 14.41 -11.23
N PRO A 93 1.30 13.19 -11.65
CA PRO A 93 0.56 11.99 -11.25
C PRO A 93 0.64 11.77 -9.75
N LEU A 94 -0.38 11.12 -9.20
CA LEU A 94 -0.36 10.66 -7.81
C LEU A 94 0.79 9.65 -7.68
N ARG A 95 1.53 9.68 -6.58
CA ARG A 95 2.60 8.71 -6.29
C ARG A 95 2.12 7.72 -5.25
N LEU A 96 2.42 6.43 -5.42
CA LEU A 96 2.08 5.39 -4.45
C LEU A 96 3.35 4.74 -3.90
N PHE A 97 3.43 4.70 -2.57
CA PHE A 97 4.43 3.96 -1.82
C PHE A 97 3.77 2.91 -0.94
N ILE A 98 4.32 1.70 -0.93
CA ILE A 98 3.88 0.62 -0.04
C ILE A 98 5.01 0.37 0.95
N HIS A 99 4.86 0.82 2.18
CA HIS A 99 5.77 0.57 3.30
C HIS A 99 5.29 -0.66 4.07
N THR A 100 6.13 -1.69 4.16
CA THR A 100 5.76 -2.96 4.78
C THR A 100 6.06 -2.98 6.27
N ASN A 101 5.49 -3.96 6.98
CA ASN A 101 5.85 -4.27 8.36
C ASN A 101 7.32 -4.70 8.56
N GLN A 102 8.10 -4.88 7.48
CA GLN A 102 9.53 -5.21 7.51
C GLN A 102 10.42 -4.04 7.09
N ASP A 103 9.88 -2.82 7.06
CA ASP A 103 10.58 -1.61 6.59
C ASP A 103 11.14 -1.75 5.17
N LEU A 104 10.38 -2.42 4.31
CA LEU A 104 10.56 -2.37 2.86
C LEU A 104 9.62 -1.33 2.27
N VAL A 105 10.12 -0.51 1.35
CA VAL A 105 9.32 0.44 0.59
C VAL A 105 9.32 0.03 -0.88
N PHE A 106 8.13 -0.19 -1.42
CA PHE A 106 7.88 -0.32 -2.85
C PHE A 106 7.48 1.05 -3.38
N GLU A 107 8.27 1.61 -4.29
CA GLU A 107 7.86 2.77 -5.09
C GLU A 107 7.14 2.28 -6.33
N VAL A 108 5.84 2.55 -6.41
CA VAL A 108 4.96 2.10 -7.48
C VAL A 108 4.95 3.17 -8.57
N SER A 109 5.51 2.85 -9.75
CA SER A 109 5.44 3.75 -10.90
C SER A 109 4.00 3.82 -11.44
N PRO A 110 3.45 5.01 -11.75
CA PRO A 110 2.13 5.13 -12.39
C PRO A 110 2.07 4.45 -13.77
N GLU A 111 3.22 4.19 -14.40
CA GLU A 111 3.31 3.48 -15.69
C GLU A 111 3.23 1.96 -15.54
N TRP A 112 3.49 1.42 -14.35
CA TRP A 112 3.35 0.00 -14.12
C TRP A 112 1.87 -0.38 -14.18
N ARG A 113 1.51 -1.35 -15.03
CA ARG A 113 0.19 -1.96 -14.95
C ARG A 113 0.25 -3.17 -14.02
N VAL A 114 -0.23 -3.00 -12.79
CA VAL A 114 -0.37 -4.12 -11.85
C VAL A 114 -1.25 -5.22 -12.46
N PRO A 115 -0.92 -6.51 -12.30
CA PRO A 115 -1.78 -7.57 -12.80
C PRO A 115 -3.16 -7.55 -12.13
N VAL A 116 -4.23 -7.51 -12.93
CA VAL A 116 -5.62 -7.60 -12.42
C VAL A 116 -5.89 -8.95 -11.74
N SER A 117 -5.28 -10.03 -12.26
CA SER A 117 -5.39 -11.35 -11.64
C SER A 117 -4.54 -11.40 -10.37
N TYR A 118 -5.18 -11.70 -9.23
CA TYR A 118 -4.50 -11.88 -7.95
C TYR A 118 -3.40 -12.95 -8.02
N ILE A 119 -3.59 -14.04 -8.77
CA ILE A 119 -2.59 -15.10 -8.93
C ILE A 119 -1.32 -14.56 -9.61
N ARG A 120 -1.47 -13.71 -10.64
CA ARG A 120 -0.35 -13.06 -11.33
C ARG A 120 0.32 -12.02 -10.44
N PHE A 121 -0.48 -11.21 -9.74
CA PHE A 121 0.01 -10.26 -8.74
C PHE A 121 0.86 -10.96 -7.67
N ARG A 122 0.35 -12.07 -7.12
CA ARG A 122 1.06 -12.89 -6.13
C ARG A 122 2.43 -13.35 -6.64
N GLY A 123 2.50 -13.90 -7.85
CA GLY A 123 3.77 -14.32 -8.45
C GLY A 123 4.75 -13.18 -8.71
N LEU A 124 4.23 -11.99 -9.03
CA LEU A 124 5.01 -10.78 -9.24
C LEU A 124 5.58 -10.23 -7.92
N MET A 125 4.78 -10.22 -6.85
CA MET A 125 5.24 -9.77 -5.53
C MET A 125 6.30 -10.70 -4.95
N GLU A 126 6.16 -12.03 -5.14
CA GLU A 126 7.21 -12.99 -4.80
C GLU A 126 8.52 -12.63 -5.50
N LYS A 127 8.47 -12.37 -6.81
CA LYS A 127 9.65 -11.98 -7.59
C LYS A 127 10.28 -10.70 -7.06
N LEU A 128 9.48 -9.65 -6.83
CA LEU A 128 9.97 -8.37 -6.31
C LEU A 128 10.59 -8.48 -4.92
N LEU A 129 9.99 -9.26 -4.02
CA LEU A 129 10.51 -9.47 -2.67
C LEU A 129 11.82 -10.29 -2.66
N LEU A 130 12.06 -11.12 -3.69
CA LEU A 130 13.28 -11.91 -3.82
C LEU A 130 14.40 -11.14 -4.53
N GLU A 131 14.07 -10.44 -5.62
CA GLU A 131 15.05 -9.81 -6.52
C GLU A 131 15.28 -8.32 -6.19
N GLY A 132 14.39 -7.68 -5.40
CA GLY A 132 14.49 -6.28 -4.99
C GLY A 132 14.15 -5.26 -6.08
N SER A 133 14.08 -5.67 -7.36
CA SER A 133 13.63 -4.83 -8.46
C SER A 133 13.19 -5.66 -9.66
N ILE A 134 12.38 -5.06 -10.55
CA ILE A 134 12.08 -5.59 -11.89
C ILE A 134 12.35 -4.47 -12.89
N GLU A 135 13.02 -4.77 -13.99
CA GLU A 135 13.44 -3.75 -14.96
C GLU A 135 12.28 -3.21 -15.82
N GLN A 136 11.24 -4.00 -16.03
CA GLN A 136 10.08 -3.63 -16.85
C GLN A 136 8.77 -4.10 -16.20
N PRO A 137 8.05 -3.23 -15.48
CA PRO A 137 8.32 -1.82 -15.17
C PRO A 137 9.19 -1.64 -13.92
N PRO A 138 9.82 -0.46 -13.72
CA PRO A 138 10.78 -0.21 -12.66
C PRO A 138 10.10 -0.05 -11.29
N VAL A 139 9.71 -1.17 -10.68
CA VAL A 139 9.36 -1.20 -9.26
C VAL A 139 10.64 -1.43 -8.48
N LYS A 140 10.99 -0.48 -7.62
CA LYS A 140 12.16 -0.57 -6.76
C LYS A 140 11.72 -0.87 -5.33
N VAL A 141 12.24 -1.96 -4.77
CA VAL A 141 12.11 -2.29 -3.36
C VAL A 141 13.35 -1.77 -2.66
N ARG A 142 13.17 -0.98 -1.60
CA ARG A 142 14.27 -0.44 -0.80
C ARG A 142 14.06 -0.77 0.67
N ASN A 143 15.13 -1.10 1.38
CA ASN A 143 15.12 -1.13 2.85
C ASN A 143 15.10 0.32 3.33
N LEU A 144 13.95 0.79 3.80
CA LEU A 144 13.73 2.18 4.19
C LEU A 144 12.61 2.24 5.22
N SER A 145 12.87 2.83 6.38
CA SER A 145 11.80 3.11 7.34
C SER A 145 10.85 4.17 6.78
N ILE A 146 9.65 4.27 7.34
CA ILE A 146 8.70 5.31 6.91
C ILE A 146 9.23 6.72 7.24
N GLU A 147 9.93 6.88 8.35
CA GLU A 147 10.56 8.14 8.75
C GLU A 147 11.64 8.57 7.74
N GLN A 148 12.47 7.62 7.29
CA GLN A 148 13.47 7.88 6.25
C GLN A 148 12.82 8.20 4.91
N LEU A 149 11.74 7.51 4.54
CA LEU A 149 10.96 7.82 3.34
C LEU A 149 10.45 9.26 3.36
N LEU A 150 9.88 9.69 4.48
CA LEU A 150 9.34 11.03 4.66
C LEU A 150 10.45 12.08 4.69
N LYS A 151 11.53 11.85 5.43
CA LYS A 151 12.60 12.86 5.64
C LYS A 151 13.55 12.99 4.46
N ASP A 152 13.93 11.89 3.83
CA ASP A 152 15.04 11.89 2.89
C ASP A 152 14.57 11.94 1.44
N LYS A 153 13.36 11.42 1.16
CA LYS A 153 12.85 11.26 -0.21
C LYS A 153 11.67 12.14 -0.55
N ILE A 154 10.63 12.18 0.29
CA ILE A 154 9.41 12.93 -0.03
C ILE A 154 9.50 14.37 0.46
N LYS A 155 9.92 14.58 1.72
CA LYS A 155 9.99 15.89 2.39
C LYS A 155 8.68 16.67 2.31
N PRO A 156 7.56 16.08 2.78
CA PRO A 156 6.25 16.70 2.65
C PRO A 156 6.12 17.93 3.54
N GLU A 157 5.31 18.90 3.10
CA GLU A 157 4.89 20.04 3.93
C GLU A 157 3.76 19.67 4.90
N SER A 158 3.04 18.60 4.60
CA SER A 158 1.90 18.14 5.38
C SER A 158 1.72 16.63 5.26
N ILE A 159 1.51 15.97 6.40
CA ILE A 159 1.27 14.55 6.54
C ILE A 159 -0.12 14.34 7.15
N ILE A 160 -1.03 13.83 6.35
CA ILE A 160 -2.42 13.58 6.71
C ILE A 160 -2.62 12.09 6.91
N LEU A 161 -3.06 11.69 8.10
CA LEU A 161 -3.49 10.32 8.39
C LEU A 161 -4.99 10.17 8.18
N TRP A 162 -5.37 9.21 7.34
CA TRP A 162 -6.75 8.79 7.16
C TRP A 162 -7.08 7.65 8.12
N THR A 163 -7.94 7.92 9.10
CA THR A 163 -8.25 7.03 10.21
C THR A 163 -9.69 7.20 10.68
N GLU A 164 -10.23 6.24 11.43
CA GLU A 164 -11.57 6.36 12.04
C GLU A 164 -11.61 7.33 13.24
N ILE A 165 -10.44 7.63 13.84
CA ILE A 165 -10.29 8.55 14.97
C ILE A 165 -9.61 9.83 14.49
N GLY A 166 -10.39 10.74 13.91
CA GLY A 166 -9.90 12.00 13.37
C GLY A 166 -10.96 13.09 13.35
N GLU A 167 -10.60 14.26 12.83
CA GLU A 167 -11.57 15.32 12.54
C GLU A 167 -12.49 14.88 11.38
N LYS A 168 -13.80 15.07 11.54
CA LYS A 168 -14.76 14.79 10.48
C LYS A 168 -14.55 15.82 9.37
N LYS A 169 -14.18 15.36 8.19
CA LYS A 169 -14.29 16.20 7.00
C LYS A 169 -15.69 16.08 6.43
N PHE A 170 -16.43 17.19 6.44
CA PHE A 170 -17.56 17.38 5.55
C PHE A 170 -17.01 17.67 4.15
N SER A 171 -17.71 17.20 3.11
CA SER A 171 -17.31 17.28 1.67
C SER A 171 -16.80 18.66 1.22
N ASN A 172 -17.24 19.72 1.90
CA ASN A 172 -17.02 21.12 1.54
C ASN A 172 -15.64 21.63 2.01
N GLU A 173 -15.00 20.97 2.99
CA GLU A 173 -13.71 21.41 3.57
C GLU A 173 -12.48 20.80 2.86
N LEU A 174 -12.71 19.86 1.95
CA LEU A 174 -11.68 19.39 1.03
C LEU A 174 -11.56 20.31 -0.20
N GLU A 175 -12.49 21.23 -0.45
CA GLU A 175 -12.41 22.18 -1.58
C GLU A 175 -11.14 23.04 -1.46
N ASN A 176 -10.81 23.47 -0.25
CA ASN A 176 -9.53 24.12 0.05
C ASN A 176 -8.34 23.20 -0.28
N GLU A 177 -8.48 21.87 -0.19
CA GLU A 177 -7.42 20.92 -0.56
C GLU A 177 -7.21 20.81 -2.09
N LYS A 178 -8.25 21.08 -2.90
CA LYS A 178 -8.13 21.16 -4.36
C LYS A 178 -7.30 22.38 -4.78
N ASP A 179 -7.37 23.50 -4.05
CA ASP A 179 -6.54 24.68 -4.33
C ASP A 179 -5.03 24.37 -4.28
N TYR A 180 -4.61 23.41 -3.45
CA TYR A 180 -3.21 22.99 -3.38
C TYR A 180 -2.76 22.19 -4.60
N LEU A 181 -3.66 21.57 -5.39
CA LEU A 181 -3.32 20.83 -6.60
C LEU A 181 -2.57 21.68 -7.63
N SER A 182 -2.68 23.02 -7.54
CA SER A 182 -1.97 23.99 -8.38
C SER A 182 -0.57 24.43 -7.88
N THR A 183 -0.12 23.96 -6.71
CA THR A 183 1.15 24.40 -6.07
C THR A 183 2.31 23.40 -6.21
N ASP A 184 3.57 23.78 -6.01
CA ASP A 184 4.72 22.82 -6.02
C ASP A 184 4.89 22.02 -4.70
N LYS A 185 3.89 22.05 -3.83
CA LYS A 185 3.95 21.47 -2.50
C LYS A 185 3.80 19.94 -2.55
N GLU A 186 4.53 19.24 -1.69
CA GLU A 186 4.43 17.79 -1.50
C GLU A 186 3.55 17.50 -0.28
N THR A 187 2.46 16.75 -0.46
CA THR A 187 1.57 16.31 0.62
C THR A 187 1.59 14.79 0.69
N VAL A 188 1.52 14.24 1.91
CA VAL A 188 1.41 12.80 2.14
C VAL A 188 0.04 12.44 2.67
N TRP A 189 -0.57 11.44 2.06
CA TRP A 189 -1.74 10.75 2.57
C TRP A 189 -1.34 9.38 3.11
N LEU A 190 -1.38 9.22 4.42
CA LEU A 190 -1.12 7.96 5.11
C LEU A 190 -2.41 7.16 5.25
N ILE A 191 -2.36 5.92 4.76
CA ILE A 191 -3.45 4.95 4.85
C ILE A 191 -2.89 3.64 5.42
N GLY A 192 -3.59 3.00 6.35
CA GLY A 192 -3.15 1.72 6.91
C GLY A 192 -3.13 0.63 5.84
N GLY A 193 -2.02 -0.09 5.69
CA GLY A 193 -1.85 -1.20 4.75
C GLY A 193 -2.14 -2.60 5.33
N TYR A 194 -2.82 -2.67 6.47
CA TYR A 194 -3.01 -3.86 7.29
C TYR A 194 -4.49 -4.12 7.55
N GLN A 195 -4.82 -5.27 8.13
CA GLN A 195 -6.22 -5.72 8.23
C GLN A 195 -6.96 -5.22 9.46
N SER A 196 -6.28 -5.07 10.60
CA SER A 196 -6.93 -4.72 11.87
C SER A 196 -5.96 -4.11 12.89
N GLY A 197 -6.53 -3.45 13.89
CA GLY A 197 -5.79 -2.82 14.98
C GLY A 197 -5.59 -1.33 14.78
N ASP A 198 -5.14 -0.68 15.85
CA ASP A 198 -5.00 0.77 15.88
C ASP A 198 -3.81 1.26 15.06
N THR A 199 -3.83 2.55 14.72
CA THR A 199 -2.66 3.19 14.13
C THR A 199 -1.49 3.12 15.13
N PRO A 200 -0.31 2.59 14.75
CA PRO A 200 0.82 2.52 15.66
C PRO A 200 1.25 3.91 16.13
N LYS A 201 1.62 4.05 17.41
CA LYS A 201 2.09 5.33 17.99
C LYS A 201 3.23 5.98 17.19
N ARG A 202 4.13 5.18 16.61
CA ARG A 202 5.22 5.68 15.74
C ARG A 202 4.69 6.41 14.50
N ILE A 203 3.54 6.01 13.98
CA ILE A 203 2.89 6.64 12.83
C ILE A 203 2.16 7.89 13.31
N GLU A 204 1.47 7.81 14.44
CA GLU A 204 0.77 8.97 15.02
C GLU A 204 1.72 10.12 15.39
N SER A 205 2.98 9.84 15.73
CA SER A 205 3.97 10.89 15.99
C SER A 205 4.49 11.60 14.74
N LEU A 206 4.16 11.11 13.54
CA LEU A 206 4.62 11.66 12.26
C LEU A 206 3.55 12.53 11.58
N VAL A 207 2.33 12.57 12.10
CA VAL A 207 1.18 13.15 11.39
C VAL A 207 0.89 14.55 11.88
N ASP A 208 0.59 15.45 10.95
CA ASP A 208 0.15 16.81 11.26
C ASP A 208 -1.35 16.84 11.53
N LYS A 209 -2.12 16.00 10.82
CA LYS A 209 -3.58 15.94 10.89
C LYS A 209 -4.09 14.50 10.82
N LYS A 210 -5.17 14.22 11.55
CA LYS A 210 -5.94 12.98 11.47
C LYS A 210 -7.32 13.30 10.93
N LEU A 211 -7.70 12.73 9.79
CA LEU A 211 -8.99 12.95 9.14
C LEU A 211 -9.78 11.64 9.05
N GLN A 212 -11.09 11.72 9.24
CA GLN A 212 -12.02 10.60 9.06
C GLN A 212 -12.94 10.83 7.87
N ILE A 213 -13.18 9.76 7.09
CA ILE A 213 -14.12 9.75 5.97
C ILE A 213 -15.53 9.34 6.43
N ALA A 214 -15.61 8.47 7.44
CA ALA A 214 -16.85 7.94 7.98
C ALA A 214 -16.73 7.77 9.49
N ASN A 215 -17.87 7.72 10.18
CA ASN A 215 -17.97 7.47 11.62
C ASN A 215 -17.87 5.97 11.98
N PHE A 216 -17.33 5.15 11.09
CA PHE A 216 -17.08 3.72 11.27
C PHE A 216 -15.85 3.31 10.47
N SER A 217 -15.23 2.20 10.89
CA SER A 217 -14.05 1.65 10.23
C SER A 217 -14.32 1.31 8.76
N LEU A 218 -13.46 1.81 7.88
CA LEU A 218 -13.47 1.48 6.45
C LEU A 218 -12.23 0.68 6.10
N PRO A 219 -12.35 -0.34 5.25
CA PRO A 219 -11.18 -1.04 4.78
C PRO A 219 -10.34 -0.12 3.87
N SER A 220 -9.02 -0.28 3.88
CA SER A 220 -8.06 0.66 3.29
C SER A 220 -8.29 0.98 1.80
N TRP A 221 -8.65 -0.03 1.01
CA TRP A 221 -9.08 0.14 -0.38
C TRP A 221 -10.33 1.00 -0.52
N LYS A 222 -11.28 0.98 0.42
CA LYS A 222 -12.45 1.88 0.37
C LYS A 222 -12.08 3.31 0.77
N VAL A 223 -11.15 3.48 1.71
CA VAL A 223 -10.59 4.80 2.04
C VAL A 223 -9.98 5.43 0.79
N LEU A 224 -9.04 4.74 0.13
CA LEU A 224 -8.42 5.26 -1.08
C LEU A 224 -9.45 5.54 -2.19
N GLY A 225 -10.40 4.64 -2.43
CA GLY A 225 -11.40 4.83 -3.47
C GLY A 225 -12.27 6.06 -3.28
N ASN A 226 -12.64 6.39 -2.04
CA ASN A 226 -13.36 7.65 -1.76
C ASN A 226 -12.48 8.88 -1.98
N LEU A 227 -11.21 8.82 -1.59
CA LEU A 227 -10.27 9.92 -1.79
C LEU A 227 -10.00 10.18 -3.28
N LEU A 228 -9.83 9.12 -4.07
CA LEU A 228 -9.69 9.22 -5.51
C LEU A 228 -10.95 9.81 -6.15
N ALA A 229 -12.13 9.27 -5.82
CA ALA A 229 -13.39 9.79 -6.33
C ALA A 229 -13.60 11.27 -5.98
N TYR A 230 -13.16 11.68 -4.79
CA TYR A 230 -13.21 13.09 -4.38
C TYR A 230 -12.30 13.98 -5.25
N LEU A 231 -11.05 13.55 -5.48
CA LEU A 231 -10.12 14.28 -6.36
C LEU A 231 -10.65 14.37 -7.80
N GLU A 232 -11.32 13.31 -8.25
CA GLU A 232 -11.80 13.16 -9.63
C GLU A 232 -13.10 13.91 -9.92
N GLN A 233 -13.77 14.46 -8.90
CA GLN A 233 -15.09 15.08 -9.03
C GLN A 233 -15.14 16.24 -10.04
N ASP A 234 -14.01 16.93 -10.27
CA ASP A 234 -13.91 18.11 -11.15
C ASP A 234 -13.02 17.88 -12.39
N LEU A 235 -12.72 16.61 -12.72
CA LEU A 235 -12.01 16.23 -13.95
C LEU A 235 -12.98 16.02 -15.12
#